data_AF-A0A941FXH3-F1
#
_entry.id   AF-A0A941FXH3-F1
#
_cell.length_a   1.000
_cell.length_b   1.000
_cell.length_c   1.000
_cell.angle_alpha   90.00
_cell.angle_beta   90.00
_cell.angle_gamma   90.00
#
_symmetry.space_group_name_H-M   'P 1'
#
loop_
_entity.id
_entity.type
_entity.pdbx_description
1 polymer ?
#
loop_
_entity_poly.entity_id
_entity_poly.type
_entity_poly.pdbx_seq_one_letter_code
_entity_poly.pdbx_strand_id
1 'polypeptide(L)'
;MHYQYHDGLLEHASLDAAARGAVLTFLLYAVFDRPQARVSLRFDGIYNFAAVQAYFAKVLSDADPEADDCLDRCDALHWDTKRPALARSLHVFLRLAHYGSLRIHCEAVTETEM
;
A
#
# COMPACT_ATOMS: atom_id res chain seq x y z
N MET A 1 8.46 -9.66 -18.83
CA MET A 1 9.10 -8.98 -17.69
C MET A 1 9.57 -10.06 -16.73
N HIS A 2 10.88 -10.17 -16.47
CA HIS A 2 11.38 -11.08 -15.45
C HIS A 2 10.90 -10.60 -14.08
N TYR A 3 10.40 -11.51 -13.25
CA TYR A 3 9.98 -11.29 -11.88
C TYR A 3 11.19 -10.77 -11.06
N GLN A 4 11.21 -9.49 -10.64
CA GLN A 4 12.42 -8.84 -10.10
C GLN A 4 12.46 -8.75 -8.57
N TYR A 5 11.31 -8.85 -7.92
CA TYR A 5 11.13 -8.72 -6.47
C TYR A 5 10.19 -9.81 -5.99
N HIS A 6 10.46 -10.44 -4.85
CA HIS A 6 9.60 -11.50 -4.31
C HIS A 6 8.63 -11.00 -3.24
N ASP A 7 8.95 -9.90 -2.57
CA ASP A 7 8.14 -9.29 -1.51
C ASP A 7 8.39 -7.78 -1.41
N GLY A 8 7.46 -7.09 -0.73
CA GLY A 8 7.65 -5.72 -0.29
C GLY A 8 7.30 -5.58 1.19
N LEU A 9 8.11 -4.84 1.96
CA LEU A 9 7.76 -4.44 3.32
C LEU A 9 7.22 -3.03 3.32
N LEU A 10 6.09 -2.81 3.97
CA LEU A 10 5.56 -1.48 4.22
C LEU A 10 6.46 -0.79 5.27
N GLU A 11 7.27 0.18 4.84
CA GLU A 11 8.11 1.00 5.74
C GLU A 11 7.32 2.18 6.31
N HIS A 12 6.43 2.75 5.50
CA HIS A 12 5.77 3.99 5.87
C HIS A 12 4.35 4.08 5.30
N ALA A 13 3.42 4.58 6.11
CA ALA A 13 2.07 4.93 5.69
C ALA A 13 1.76 6.35 6.17
N SER A 14 1.43 7.24 5.23
CA SER A 14 0.91 8.58 5.53
C SER A 14 -0.53 8.72 5.03
N LEU A 15 -1.33 9.44 5.80
CA LEU A 15 -2.75 9.67 5.52
C LEU A 15 -3.04 11.16 5.47
N ASP A 16 -3.81 11.60 4.47
CA ASP A 16 -4.33 12.96 4.36
C ASP A 16 -5.86 12.91 4.45
N ALA A 17 -6.39 13.33 5.61
CA ALA A 17 -7.83 13.35 5.84
C ALA A 17 -8.57 14.40 4.99
N ALA A 18 -7.92 15.51 4.64
CA ALA A 18 -8.54 16.57 3.84
C ALA A 18 -8.69 16.12 2.38
N ALA A 19 -7.65 15.50 1.81
CA ALA A 19 -7.68 14.96 0.44
C ALA A 19 -8.35 13.58 0.35
N ARG A 20 -8.62 12.92 1.49
CA ARG A 20 -8.96 11.50 1.57
C ARG A 20 -7.91 10.65 0.83
N GLY A 21 -6.65 10.96 1.09
CA GLY A 21 -5.50 10.38 0.40
C GLY A 21 -4.66 9.50 1.32
N ALA A 22 -3.90 8.58 0.72
CA ALA A 22 -2.91 7.77 1.42
C ALA A 22 -1.66 7.62 0.56
N VAL A 23 -0.48 7.65 1.17
CA VAL A 23 0.77 7.25 0.54
C VAL A 23 1.38 6.10 1.32
N LEU A 24 1.57 4.97 0.65
CA LEU A 24 2.15 3.76 1.21
C LEU A 24 3.51 3.53 0.56
N THR A 25 4.58 3.50 1.34
CA THR A 25 5.94 3.28 0.83
C THR A 25 6.43 1.91 1.24
N PHE A 26 6.86 1.14 0.24
CA PHE A 26 7.34 -0.21 0.39
C PHE A 26 8.82 -0.32 0.05
N LEU A 27 9.59 -0.97 0.91
CA LEU A 27 10.92 -1.49 0.60
C LEU A 27 10.77 -2.80 -0.15
N LEU A 28 11.34 -2.88 -1.35
CA LEU A 28 11.29 -4.07 -2.19
C LEU A 28 12.50 -4.97 -1.92
N TYR A 29 12.23 -6.24 -1.64
CA TYR A 29 13.28 -7.25 -1.52
C TYR A 29 13.57 -7.89 -2.86
N ALA A 30 14.80 -7.66 -3.33
CA ALA A 30 15.31 -8.23 -4.56
C ALA A 30 15.60 -9.72 -4.39
N VAL A 31 15.36 -10.49 -5.45
CA VAL A 31 15.67 -11.94 -5.51
C VAL A 31 17.18 -12.23 -5.59
N PHE A 32 18.01 -11.22 -5.93
CA PHE A 32 19.46 -11.31 -6.10
C PHE A 32 20.16 -10.11 -5.44
N ASP A 33 21.50 -10.13 -5.32
CA ASP A 33 22.34 -9.02 -4.82
C ASP A 33 22.13 -7.74 -5.66
N ARG A 34 21.08 -7.00 -5.33
CA ARG A 34 20.73 -5.70 -5.91
C ARG A 34 20.47 -4.71 -4.78
N PRO A 35 20.65 -3.41 -5.05
CA PRO A 35 20.25 -2.37 -4.12
C PRO A 35 18.77 -2.52 -3.79
N GLN A 36 18.43 -2.37 -2.50
CA GLN A 36 17.05 -2.25 -2.09
C GLN A 36 16.41 -1.05 -2.80
N ALA A 37 15.23 -1.27 -3.37
CA ALA A 37 14.45 -0.23 -4.03
C ALA A 37 13.25 0.12 -3.16
N ARG A 38 12.81 1.39 -3.22
CA ARG A 38 11.56 1.82 -2.60
C ARG A 38 10.53 2.12 -3.67
N VAL A 39 9.29 1.72 -3.43
CA VAL A 39 8.14 2.10 -4.25
C VAL A 39 7.09 2.76 -3.37
N SER A 40 6.62 3.93 -3.78
CA SER A 40 5.51 4.62 -3.11
C SER A 40 4.26 4.51 -3.96
N LEU A 41 3.18 4.02 -3.35
CA LEU A 41 1.84 3.97 -3.93
C LEU A 41 1.03 5.11 -3.34
N ARG A 42 0.59 6.02 -4.20
CA ARG A 42 -0.30 7.12 -3.83
C ARG A 42 -1.74 6.79 -4.22
N PHE A 43 -2.64 7.01 -3.28
CA PHE A 43 -4.07 6.86 -3.43
C PHE A 43 -4.71 8.22 -3.18
N ASP A 44 -5.46 8.74 -4.14
CA ASP A 44 -6.24 9.96 -4.00
C ASP A 44 -7.73 9.64 -4.14
N GLY A 45 -8.59 10.44 -3.49
CA GLY A 45 -10.04 10.29 -3.59
C GLY A 45 -10.56 8.97 -3.03
N ILE A 46 -9.99 8.47 -1.92
CA ILE A 46 -10.41 7.22 -1.31
C ILE A 46 -11.86 7.33 -0.81
N TYR A 47 -12.76 6.52 -1.35
CA TYR A 47 -14.17 6.54 -0.99
C TYR A 47 -14.42 6.00 0.42
N ASN A 48 -13.71 4.94 0.81
CA ASN A 48 -13.82 4.31 2.13
C ASN A 48 -12.77 4.82 3.13
N PHE A 49 -12.41 6.11 3.06
CA PHE A 49 -11.28 6.67 3.80
C PHE A 49 -11.35 6.44 5.30
N ALA A 50 -12.53 6.55 5.93
CA ALA A 50 -12.67 6.31 7.37
C ALA A 50 -12.23 4.89 7.79
N ALA A 51 -12.53 3.89 6.97
CA ALA A 51 -12.08 2.51 7.23
C ALA A 51 -10.57 2.34 7.02
N VAL A 52 -10.01 2.99 6.00
CA VAL A 52 -8.56 3.01 5.74
C VAL A 52 -7.83 3.70 6.89
N GLN A 53 -8.33 4.83 7.36
CA GLN A 53 -7.79 5.59 8.47
C GLN A 53 -7.80 4.78 9.77
N ALA A 54 -8.92 4.13 10.09
CA ALA A 54 -9.02 3.29 11.29
C ALA A 54 -8.05 2.09 11.25
N TYR A 55 -7.87 1.48 10.07
CA TYR A 55 -6.91 0.40 9.88
C TYR A 55 -5.48 0.85 10.14
N PHE A 56 -5.04 1.92 9.48
CA PHE A 56 -3.66 2.40 9.63
C PHE A 56 -3.40 3.07 10.99
N ALA A 57 -4.42 3.65 11.64
CA ALA A 57 -4.28 4.10 13.02
C ALA A 57 -3.92 2.95 13.97
N LYS A 58 -4.48 1.75 13.75
CA LYS A 58 -4.10 0.55 14.49
C LYS A 58 -2.67 0.11 14.15
N VAL A 59 -2.34 -0.01 12.86
CA VAL A 59 -1.00 -0.41 12.40
C VAL A 59 0.08 0.50 12.99
N LEU A 60 -0.11 1.82 12.91
CA LEU A 60 0.86 2.82 13.37
C LEU A 60 0.93 2.92 14.90
N SER A 61 -0.16 2.61 15.62
CA SER A 61 -0.15 2.59 17.09
C SER A 61 0.61 1.39 17.66
N ASP A 62 0.60 0.26 16.94
CA ASP A 62 1.25 -0.99 17.37
C ASP A 62 2.71 -1.05 16.89
N ALA A 63 3.11 -0.17 15.95
CA ALA A 63 4.47 -0.08 15.45
C ALA A 63 5.40 0.50 16.53
N ASP A 64 6.54 -0.15 16.75
CA ASP A 64 7.60 0.38 17.61
C ASP A 64 8.43 1.41 16.81
N PRO A 65 8.37 2.71 17.14
CA PRO A 65 9.09 3.74 16.42
C PRO A 65 10.61 3.73 16.70
N GLU A 66 11.08 3.00 17.72
CA GLU A 66 12.51 2.86 18.04
C GLU A 66 13.13 1.60 17.44
N ALA A 67 12.29 0.61 17.08
CA ALA A 67 12.69 -0.43 16.16
C ALA A 67 12.73 0.20 14.77
N ASP A 68 13.91 0.29 14.15
CA ASP A 68 14.11 0.75 12.77
C ASP A 68 13.54 -0.28 11.75
N ASP A 69 12.40 -0.88 12.09
CA ASP A 69 11.78 -2.04 11.50
C ASP A 69 10.54 -1.62 10.70
N CYS A 70 10.29 -2.36 9.63
CA CYS A 70 9.14 -2.12 8.76
C CYS A 70 7.82 -2.40 9.49
N LEU A 71 6.77 -1.64 9.13
CA LEU A 71 5.43 -1.77 9.70
C LEU A 71 4.82 -3.16 9.48
N ASP A 72 4.95 -3.73 8.27
CA ASP A 72 4.57 -5.13 8.00
C ASP A 72 5.03 -5.61 6.61
N ARG A 73 5.02 -6.93 6.36
CA ARG A 73 5.19 -7.51 5.02
C ARG A 73 3.91 -7.44 4.21
N CYS A 74 4.01 -6.94 2.98
CA CYS A 74 2.95 -6.95 1.98
C CYS A 74 3.07 -8.18 1.06
N ASP A 75 2.24 -9.19 1.31
CA ASP A 75 2.28 -10.45 0.55
C ASP A 75 1.68 -10.33 -0.86
N ALA A 76 0.72 -9.41 -1.05
CA ALA A 76 0.04 -9.24 -2.32
C ALA A 76 -0.57 -7.85 -2.46
N LEU A 77 -0.41 -7.29 -3.66
CA LEU A 77 -1.13 -6.11 -4.14
C LEU A 77 -1.94 -6.52 -5.36
N HIS A 78 -3.27 -6.53 -5.25
CA HIS A 78 -4.14 -6.91 -6.36
C HIS A 78 -5.07 -5.78 -6.77
N TRP A 79 -5.15 -5.53 -8.07
CA TRP A 79 -6.20 -4.72 -8.69
C TRP A 79 -7.42 -5.58 -9.03
N ASP A 80 -8.62 -5.14 -8.67
CA ASP A 80 -9.84 -5.79 -9.15
C ASP A 80 -10.07 -5.46 -10.63
N THR A 81 -9.59 -6.35 -11.51
CA THR A 81 -9.81 -6.26 -12.96
C THR A 81 -11.10 -6.95 -13.41
N LYS A 82 -11.84 -7.60 -12.49
CA LYS A 82 -13.01 -8.42 -12.82
C LYS A 82 -14.30 -7.61 -12.99
N ARG A 83 -14.32 -6.37 -12.52
CA ARG A 83 -15.43 -5.44 -12.74
C ARG A 83 -15.08 -4.51 -13.90
N PRO A 84 -15.95 -4.34 -14.90
CA PRO A 84 -15.75 -3.32 -15.91
C PRO A 84 -15.58 -1.98 -15.19
N ALA A 85 -14.57 -1.20 -15.58
CA ALA A 85 -14.31 0.14 -15.08
C ALA A 85 -15.40 1.11 -15.55
N LEU A 86 -16.66 0.85 -15.17
CA LEU A 86 -17.78 1.76 -15.34
C LEU A 86 -17.60 2.82 -14.26
N ALA A 87 -16.88 3.88 -14.64
CA ALA A 87 -16.50 5.03 -13.84
C ALA A 87 -15.48 4.73 -12.72
N ARG A 88 -14.19 4.89 -13.04
CA ARG A 88 -13.15 5.35 -12.08
C ARG A 88 -13.22 4.71 -10.70
N SER A 89 -13.36 3.39 -10.63
CA SER A 89 -13.50 2.68 -9.36
C SER A 89 -12.47 1.57 -9.37
N LEU A 90 -11.33 1.82 -8.74
CA LEU A 90 -10.27 0.84 -8.58
C LEU A 90 -10.30 0.31 -7.15
N HIS A 91 -10.30 -1.02 -7.03
CA HIS A 91 -10.11 -1.70 -5.77
C HIS A 91 -8.69 -2.22 -5.69
N VAL A 92 -7.99 -1.80 -4.64
CA VAL A 92 -6.66 -2.30 -4.30
C VAL A 92 -6.77 -3.12 -3.04
N PHE A 93 -6.33 -4.37 -3.11
CA PHE A 93 -6.25 -5.26 -1.97
C PHE A 93 -4.81 -5.32 -1.49
N LEU A 94 -4.61 -4.94 -0.23
CA LEU A 94 -3.36 -5.03 0.50
C LEU A 94 -3.50 -6.15 1.53
N ARG A 95 -2.49 -7.01 1.64
CA ARG A 95 -2.42 -8.03 2.70
C ARG A 95 -1.14 -7.84 3.50
N LEU A 96 -1.31 -7.45 4.75
CA LEU A 96 -0.24 -7.28 5.73
C LEU A 96 -0.22 -8.51 6.65
N ALA A 97 0.94 -9.16 6.80
CA ALA A 97 1.06 -10.49 7.43
C ALA A 97 0.49 -10.55 8.87
N HIS A 98 0.60 -9.46 9.63
CA HIS A 98 0.17 -9.36 11.03
C HIS A 98 -1.20 -8.67 11.19
N TYR A 99 -1.53 -7.73 10.30
CA TYR A 99 -2.75 -6.91 10.42
C TYR A 99 -3.91 -7.37 9.52
N GLY A 100 -3.69 -8.35 8.65
CA GLY A 100 -4.72 -8.91 7.77
C GLY A 100 -4.87 -8.16 6.45
N SER A 101 -6.08 -8.15 5.88
CA SER A 101 -6.32 -7.55 4.56
C SER A 101 -7.08 -6.24 4.62
N LEU A 102 -6.57 -5.23 3.89
CA LEU A 102 -7.23 -3.96 3.65
C LEU A 102 -7.66 -3.88 2.18
N ARG A 103 -8.92 -3.49 1.95
CA ARG A 103 -9.42 -3.14 0.62
C ARG A 103 -9.58 -1.62 0.52
N ILE A 104 -8.83 -1.00 -0.37
CA ILE A 104 -8.89 0.43 -0.67
C ILE A 104 -9.74 0.62 -1.93
N HIS A 105 -10.70 1.53 -1.88
CA HIS A 105 -11.51 1.93 -3.03
C HIS A 105 -11.17 3.38 -3.40
N CYS A 106 -10.60 3.58 -4.59
CA CYS A 106 -10.13 4.88 -5.07
C CYS A 106 -10.60 5.18 -6.50
N GLU A 107 -10.45 6.45 -6.87
CA GLU A 107 -10.91 6.96 -8.16
C GLU A 107 -9.99 6.53 -9.34
N ALA A 108 -8.67 6.53 -9.11
CA ALA A 108 -7.67 6.16 -10.10
C ALA A 108 -6.39 5.64 -9.42
N VAL A 109 -5.57 4.92 -10.19
CA VAL A 109 -4.17 4.56 -9.86
C VAL A 109 -3.34 5.04 -11.04
N THR A 110 -2.39 5.91 -10.77
CA THR A 110 -1.45 6.42 -11.77
C THR A 110 -0.05 5.98 -11.38
N GLU A 111 0.64 5.32 -12.31
CA GLU A 111 2.08 5.05 -12.19
C GLU A 111 2.83 6.31 -12.59
N THR A 112 3.65 6.83 -11.67
CA THR A 112 4.54 7.96 -11.93
C THR A 112 5.96 7.46 -11.81
N GLU A 113 6.74 7.59 -12.88
CA GLU A 113 8.18 7.39 -12.84
C GLU A 113 8.80 8.54 -12.02
N MET A 114 9.62 8.19 -11.03
CA MET A 114 10.50 9.14 -10.33
C MET A 114 11.83 9.25 -11.07
#